data_AF-A0A4Q3BCC6-F1
#
_entry.id   AF-A0A4Q3BCC6-F1
#
_cell.length_a   1.000
_cell.length_b   1.000
_cell.length_c   1.000
_cell.angle_alpha   90.00
_cell.angle_beta   90.00
_cell.angle_gamma   90.00
#
_symmetry.space_group_name_H-M   'P 1'
#
loop_
_entity.id
_entity.type
_entity.pdbx_description
1 polymer ?
#
loop_
_entity_poly.entity_id
_entity_poly.type
_entity_poly.pdbx_seq_one_letter_code
_entity_poly.pdbx_strand_id
1 'polypeptide(L)'
;MDYQIRIPDSIPMREQLEEVLYGLLTFIDAGSIYVSCKTGQPAKVTTILEKDCRQNGIMLERFSEKLAKDNPDRIFRFFDESIAQQGFKKESPFLLMHCSLSELVYYKPKGKVFLSQYADIERLLKKSNKRSADYFNTATRQFETYQTHI
;
A
#
# COMPACT_ATOMS: atom_id res chain seq x y z
N MET A 1 13.51 16.08 14.99
CA MET A 1 13.27 16.35 13.56
C MET A 1 11.81 16.77 13.44
N ASP A 2 11.54 18.02 13.07
CA ASP A 2 10.17 18.51 12.86
C ASP A 2 9.68 18.06 11.48
N TYR A 3 9.10 16.87 11.43
CA TYR A 3 8.34 16.46 10.26
C TYR A 3 6.87 16.39 10.67
N GLN A 4 6.07 17.26 10.06
CA GLN A 4 4.67 17.39 10.40
C GLN A 4 3.88 16.25 9.75
N ILE A 5 3.43 15.31 10.57
CA ILE A 5 2.40 14.34 10.19
C ILE A 5 1.10 15.14 9.95
N ARG A 6 0.46 14.92 8.81
CA ARG A 6 -0.79 15.58 8.42
C ARG A 6 -1.85 14.53 8.14
N ILE A 7 -2.56 14.12 9.19
CA ILE A 7 -3.68 13.17 9.08
C ILE A 7 -4.98 13.98 8.90
N PRO A 8 -5.79 13.71 7.87
CA PRO A 8 -7.10 14.34 7.74
C PRO A 8 -8.02 14.06 8.93
N ASP A 9 -8.81 15.05 9.35
CA ASP A 9 -9.75 14.91 10.49
C ASP A 9 -10.84 13.85 10.26
N SER A 10 -11.06 13.46 9.01
CA SER A 10 -12.01 12.41 8.64
C SER A 10 -11.53 11.00 9.00
N ILE A 11 -10.26 10.82 9.40
CA ILE A 11 -9.72 9.51 9.76
C ILE A 11 -10.12 9.15 11.20
N PRO A 12 -10.82 8.01 11.42
CA PRO A 12 -11.16 7.55 12.76
C PRO A 12 -9.91 7.36 13.63
N MET A 13 -10.01 7.70 14.91
CA MET A 13 -8.93 7.52 15.89
C MET A 13 -7.63 8.24 15.47
N ARG A 14 -7.77 9.41 14.84
CA ARG A 14 -6.68 10.26 14.34
C ARG A 14 -5.54 10.45 15.34
N GLU A 15 -5.85 10.82 16.57
CA GLU A 15 -4.82 11.09 17.60
C GLU A 15 -3.98 9.84 17.90
N GLN A 16 -4.63 8.69 18.10
CA GLN A 16 -3.93 7.42 18.32
C GLN A 16 -3.13 6.97 17.10
N LEU A 17 -3.57 7.32 15.88
CA LEU A 17 -2.78 7.07 14.68
C LEU A 17 -1.56 7.98 14.62
N GLU A 18 -1.74 9.25 14.97
CA GLU A 18 -0.66 10.23 15.02
C GLU A 18 0.45 9.81 15.99
N GLU A 19 0.10 9.37 17.20
CA GLU A 19 1.05 8.84 18.19
C GLU A 19 1.81 7.62 17.66
N VAL A 20 1.10 6.67 17.03
CA VAL A 20 1.72 5.47 16.45
C VAL A 20 2.66 5.84 15.31
N LEU A 21 2.29 6.80 14.47
CA LEU A 21 3.14 7.25 13.37
C LEU A 21 4.36 8.03 13.87
N TYR A 22 4.24 8.86 14.91
CA TYR A 22 5.41 9.47 15.54
C TYR A 22 6.34 8.41 16.13
N GLY A 23 5.79 7.43 16.85
CA GLY A 23 6.54 6.28 17.35
C GLY A 23 7.26 5.56 16.22
N LEU A 24 6.55 5.25 15.13
CA LEU A 24 7.11 4.62 13.95
C LEU A 24 8.31 5.40 13.38
N LEU A 25 8.17 6.71 13.18
CA LEU A 25 9.21 7.58 12.64
C LEU A 25 10.47 7.67 13.51
N THR A 26 10.42 7.28 14.79
CA THR A 26 11.62 7.19 15.64
C THR A 26 12.48 5.95 15.36
N PHE A 27 11.89 4.89 14.77
CA PHE A 27 12.57 3.61 14.54
C PHE A 27 12.92 3.37 13.07
N ILE A 28 12.20 4.00 12.15
CA ILE A 28 12.38 3.78 10.71
C ILE A 28 12.69 5.06 9.94
N ASP A 29 13.57 4.93 8.96
CA ASP A 29 13.87 5.99 8.00
C ASP A 29 12.79 5.99 6.91
N ALA A 30 11.62 6.57 7.23
CA ALA A 30 10.51 6.65 6.30
C ALA A 30 10.69 7.80 5.30
N GLY A 31 10.55 7.49 4.01
CA GLY A 31 10.50 8.47 2.93
C GLY A 31 9.09 9.05 2.74
N SER A 32 8.06 8.20 2.74
CA SER A 32 6.65 8.61 2.71
C SER A 32 5.74 7.60 3.42
N ILE A 33 4.64 8.08 3.99
CA ILE A 33 3.62 7.26 4.66
C ILE A 33 2.25 7.62 4.13
N TYR A 34 1.48 6.59 3.81
CA TYR A 34 0.10 6.68 3.33
C TYR A 34 -0.82 5.94 4.30
N VAL A 35 -1.98 6.52 4.57
CA VAL A 35 -3.02 5.92 5.40
C VAL A 35 -4.29 5.80 4.57
N SER A 36 -4.74 4.57 4.37
CA SER A 36 -5.98 4.24 3.65
C SER A 36 -7.01 3.71 4.63
N CYS A 37 -8.11 4.45 4.77
CA CYS A 37 -9.26 4.05 5.60
C CYS A 37 -10.44 3.77 4.69
N LYS A 38 -10.85 2.50 4.60
CA LYS A 38 -12.04 2.07 3.86
C LYS A 38 -13.08 1.57 4.84
N THR A 39 -14.33 1.95 4.63
CA THR A 39 -15.45 1.55 5.50
C THR A 39 -15.52 0.02 5.62
N GLY A 40 -15.57 -0.47 6.86
CA GLY A 40 -15.64 -1.91 7.15
C GLY A 40 -14.32 -2.68 6.96
N GLN A 41 -13.19 -1.98 6.78
CA GLN A 41 -11.86 -2.60 6.67
C GLN A 41 -10.89 -1.96 7.69
N PRO A 42 -9.89 -2.73 8.18
CA PRO A 42 -8.79 -2.16 8.96
C PRO A 42 -8.08 -1.04 8.20
N ALA A 43 -7.65 -0.01 8.93
CA ALA A 43 -6.86 1.08 8.35
C ALA A 43 -5.51 0.54 7.87
N LYS A 44 -5.11 0.86 6.64
CA LYS A 44 -3.84 0.41 6.08
C LYS A 44 -2.82 1.53 6.13
N VAL A 45 -1.75 1.31 6.88
CA VAL A 45 -0.59 2.20 6.98
C VAL A 45 0.48 1.66 6.06
N THR A 46 0.68 2.30 4.92
CA THR A 46 1.71 1.94 3.94
C THR A 46 2.88 2.88 4.08
N THR A 47 4.04 2.36 4.46
CA THR A 47 5.27 3.13 4.62
C THR A 47 6.26 2.75 3.53
N ILE A 48 6.73 3.74 2.80
CA ILE A 48 7.83 3.60 1.84
C ILE A 48 9.09 4.15 2.50
N LEU A 49 10.08 3.28 2.68
CA LEU A 49 11.35 3.59 3.30
C LEU A 49 12.24 4.42 2.37
N GLU A 50 13.15 5.18 2.96
CA GLU A 50 14.16 5.91 2.21
C GLU A 50 15.09 4.98 1.42
N LYS A 51 15.67 5.53 0.34
CA LYS A 51 16.78 4.87 -0.33
C LYS A 51 17.94 4.70 0.66
N ASP A 52 18.56 3.51 0.65
CA ASP A 52 19.70 3.16 1.50
C ASP A 52 19.38 3.14 3.01
N CYS A 53 18.12 2.85 3.37
CA CYS A 53 17.72 2.63 4.77
C CYS A 53 18.52 1.46 5.38
N ARG A 54 18.89 1.58 6.67
CA ARG A 54 19.68 0.55 7.38
C ARG A 54 18.80 -0.57 7.94
N GLN A 55 17.48 -0.41 7.87
CA GLN A 55 16.52 -1.37 8.38
C GLN A 55 16.50 -2.60 7.47
N ASN A 56 16.70 -3.79 8.06
CA ASN A 56 16.60 -5.04 7.31
C ASN A 56 15.15 -5.58 7.33
N GLY A 57 14.80 -6.40 6.33
CA GLY A 57 13.43 -6.91 6.17
C GLY A 57 12.92 -7.70 7.38
N ILE A 58 13.79 -8.47 8.06
CA ILE A 58 13.43 -9.27 9.24
C ILE A 58 13.04 -8.37 10.42
N MET A 59 13.76 -7.27 10.63
CA MET A 59 13.45 -6.30 11.69
C MET A 59 12.11 -5.62 11.42
N LEU A 60 11.86 -5.21 10.18
CA LEU A 60 10.60 -4.60 9.77
C LEU A 60 9.41 -5.56 9.90
N GLU A 61 9.61 -6.85 9.61
CA GLU A 61 8.59 -7.88 9.78
C GLU A 61 8.21 -8.06 11.25
N ARG A 62 9.18 -8.27 12.14
CA ARG A 62 8.94 -8.37 13.60
C ARG A 62 8.31 -7.10 14.16
N PHE A 63 8.73 -5.95 13.66
CA PHE A 63 8.18 -4.67 14.08
C PHE A 63 6.74 -4.51 13.60
N SER A 64 6.43 -4.92 12.36
CA SER A 64 5.07 -4.96 11.83
C SER A 64 4.17 -5.89 12.62
N GLU A 65 4.66 -7.07 13.03
CA GLU A 65 3.91 -8.01 13.87
C GLU A 65 3.56 -7.41 15.22
N LYS A 66 4.54 -6.75 15.86
CA LYS A 66 4.33 -6.05 17.12
C LYS A 66 3.28 -4.95 16.98
N LEU A 67 3.40 -4.10 15.96
CA LEU A 67 2.44 -3.03 15.70
C LEU A 67 1.02 -3.56 15.44
N ALA A 68 0.90 -4.65 14.68
CA ALA A 68 -0.39 -5.28 14.39
C ALA A 68 -1.03 -5.90 15.64
N LYS A 69 -0.21 -6.42 16.58
CA LYS A 69 -0.71 -6.93 17.86
C LYS A 69 -1.25 -5.80 18.75
N ASP A 70 -0.53 -4.67 18.79
CA ASP A 70 -0.88 -3.53 19.61
C ASP A 70 -2.02 -2.68 18.99
N ASN A 71 -2.24 -2.79 17.67
CA ASN A 71 -3.26 -2.06 16.91
C ASN A 71 -4.01 -3.01 15.93
N PRO A 72 -4.91 -3.88 16.44
CA PRO A 72 -5.57 -4.92 15.63
C PRO A 72 -6.52 -4.36 14.55
N ASP A 73 -6.93 -3.11 14.68
CA ASP A 73 -7.73 -2.36 13.72
C ASP A 73 -6.89 -1.80 12.55
N ARG A 74 -5.58 -2.05 12.54
CA ARG A 74 -4.62 -1.48 11.58
C ARG A 74 -3.73 -2.54 10.95
N ILE A 75 -3.37 -2.31 9.69
CA ILE A 75 -2.43 -3.14 8.93
C ILE A 75 -1.25 -2.28 8.53
N PHE A 76 -0.05 -2.64 9.01
CA PHE A 76 1.19 -1.97 8.66
C PHE A 76 1.88 -2.70 7.50
N ARG A 77 2.34 -1.95 6.50
CA ARG A 77 3.08 -2.45 5.35
C ARG A 77 4.30 -1.58 5.12
N PHE A 78 5.47 -2.22 5.00
CA PHE A 78 6.74 -1.55 4.74
C PHE A 78 7.25 -1.96 3.37
N PHE A 79 7.69 -0.98 2.59
CA PHE A 79 8.28 -1.20 1.27
C PHE A 79 9.57 -0.41 1.14
N ASP A 80 10.62 -1.08 0.65
CA ASP A 80 11.81 -0.38 0.19
C ASP A 80 11.46 0.51 -1.01
N GLU A 81 12.16 1.63 -1.17
CA GLU A 81 11.94 2.54 -2.30
C GLU A 81 12.04 1.81 -3.65
N SER A 82 13.00 0.87 -3.77
CA SER A 82 13.23 0.11 -5.00
C SER A 82 12.06 -0.83 -5.33
N ILE A 83 11.50 -1.51 -4.31
CA ILE A 83 10.34 -2.39 -4.43
C ILE A 83 9.09 -1.55 -4.74
N ALA A 84 8.89 -0.43 -4.05
CA ALA A 84 7.80 0.49 -4.35
C ALA A 84 7.89 0.99 -5.79
N GLN A 85 9.07 1.43 -6.25
CA GLN A 85 9.28 1.88 -7.62
C GLN A 85 8.99 0.79 -8.65
N GLN A 86 9.45 -0.44 -8.42
CA GLN A 86 9.10 -1.56 -9.29
C GLN A 86 7.60 -1.86 -9.25
N GLY A 87 6.98 -1.80 -8.08
CA GLY A 87 5.55 -2.01 -7.89
C GLY A 87 4.71 -1.01 -8.66
N PHE A 88 5.06 0.28 -8.61
CA PHE A 88 4.40 1.31 -9.43
C PHE A 88 4.64 1.10 -10.93
N LYS A 89 5.88 0.80 -11.36
CA LYS A 89 6.19 0.47 -12.76
C LYS A 89 5.41 -0.74 -13.28
N LYS A 90 5.18 -1.74 -12.42
CA LYS A 90 4.43 -2.96 -12.71
C LYS A 90 2.94 -2.84 -12.40
N GLU A 91 2.45 -1.65 -12.06
CA GLU A 91 1.04 -1.41 -11.81
C GLU A 91 0.47 -2.28 -10.65
N SER A 92 1.22 -2.39 -9.55
CA SER A 92 0.79 -3.12 -8.36
C SER A 92 -0.57 -2.60 -7.86
N PRO A 93 -1.63 -3.42 -7.88
CA PRO A 93 -2.96 -2.97 -7.47
C PRO A 93 -2.98 -2.42 -6.05
N PHE A 94 -2.19 -3.03 -5.16
CA PHE A 94 -2.09 -2.59 -3.78
C PHE A 94 -1.56 -1.15 -3.68
N LEU A 95 -0.40 -0.86 -4.29
CA LEU A 95 0.21 0.47 -4.23
C LEU A 95 -0.67 1.52 -4.92
N LEU A 96 -1.30 1.17 -6.04
CA LEU A 96 -2.17 2.09 -6.75
C LEU A 96 -3.45 2.44 -5.97
N MET A 97 -3.97 1.51 -5.18
CA MET A 97 -5.18 1.70 -4.37
C MET A 97 -4.94 2.33 -3.00
N HIS A 98 -3.69 2.36 -2.52
CA HIS A 98 -3.35 2.74 -1.14
C HIS A 98 -2.22 3.77 -1.03
N CYS A 99 -1.75 4.30 -2.16
CA CYS A 99 -0.76 5.37 -2.23
C CYS A 99 -1.23 6.48 -3.16
N SER A 100 -2.26 7.21 -2.74
CA SER A 100 -2.77 8.42 -3.38
C SER A 100 -2.40 9.69 -2.62
N LEU A 101 -2.59 10.86 -3.24
CA LEU A 101 -2.32 12.14 -2.59
C LEU A 101 -3.23 12.38 -1.37
N SER A 102 -4.49 11.95 -1.44
CA SER A 102 -5.44 12.04 -0.33
C SER A 102 -5.11 11.11 0.84
N GLU A 103 -4.31 10.07 0.60
CA GLU A 103 -3.86 9.12 1.63
C GLU A 103 -2.48 9.50 2.18
N LEU A 104 -1.74 10.43 1.56
CA LEU A 104 -0.41 10.82 2.00
C LEU A 104 -0.48 11.64 3.30
N VAL A 105 0.03 11.06 4.39
CA VAL A 105 0.04 11.69 5.72
C VAL A 105 1.41 12.19 6.15
N TYR A 106 2.47 11.71 5.51
CA TYR A 106 3.84 12.12 5.80
C TYR A 106 4.72 11.95 4.56
N TYR A 107 5.64 12.89 4.35
CA TYR A 107 6.74 12.75 3.42
C TYR A 107 7.97 13.49 3.93
N LYS A 108 9.15 12.93 3.68
CA LYS A 108 10.41 13.61 3.96
C LYS A 108 10.69 14.67 2.89
N PRO A 109 11.12 15.89 3.26
CA PRO A 109 11.56 16.89 2.29
C PRO A 109 12.68 16.33 1.41
N LYS A 110 12.55 16.45 0.08
CA LYS A 110 13.45 15.86 -0.94
C LYS A 110 13.41 14.32 -1.03
N GLY A 111 12.58 13.67 -0.22
CA GLY A 111 12.24 12.26 -0.35
C GLY A 111 11.33 12.01 -1.55
N LYS A 112 11.32 10.77 -2.02
CA LYS A 112 10.47 10.36 -3.14
C LYS A 112 9.05 10.09 -2.65
N VAL A 113 8.08 10.74 -3.29
CA VAL A 113 6.65 10.49 -3.08
C VAL A 113 6.14 9.65 -4.26
N PHE A 114 5.30 8.68 -3.95
CA PHE A 114 4.74 7.76 -4.92
C PHE A 114 3.23 7.94 -4.96
N LEU A 115 2.72 8.44 -6.08
CA LEU A 115 1.29 8.73 -6.24
C LEU A 115 0.70 7.91 -7.38
N SER A 116 -0.45 7.32 -7.14
CA SER A 116 -1.22 6.55 -8.13
C SER A 116 -1.70 7.39 -9.32
N GLN A 117 -1.81 8.71 -9.18
CA GLN A 117 -2.20 9.63 -10.26
C GLN A 117 -1.20 9.65 -11.44
N TYR A 118 -0.01 9.10 -11.26
CA TYR A 118 0.97 8.89 -12.33
C TYR A 118 0.85 7.54 -13.05
N ALA A 119 -0.10 6.70 -12.65
CA ALA A 119 -0.40 5.45 -13.33
C ALA A 119 -1.43 5.70 -14.44
N ASP A 120 -1.12 5.22 -15.64
CA ASP A 120 -1.99 5.30 -16.81
C ASP A 120 -3.26 4.44 -16.57
N ILE A 121 -4.32 5.08 -16.07
CA ILE A 121 -5.60 4.44 -15.68
C ILE A 121 -6.21 3.70 -16.88
N GLU A 122 -6.04 4.19 -18.10
CA GLU A 122 -6.52 3.49 -19.30
C GLU A 122 -5.77 2.18 -19.54
N ARG A 123 -4.46 2.16 -19.31
CA ARG A 123 -3.63 0.95 -19.43
C ARG A 123 -4.01 -0.10 -18.39
N LEU A 124 -4.32 0.34 -17.17
CA LEU A 124 -4.82 -0.51 -16.08
C LEU A 124 -6.16 -1.16 -16.41
N LEU A 125 -7.12 -0.35 -16.91
CA LEU A 125 -8.43 -0.85 -17.33
C LEU A 125 -8.32 -1.84 -18.50
N LYS A 126 -7.47 -1.55 -19.50
CA LYS A 126 -7.22 -2.45 -20.63
C LYS A 126 -6.64 -3.81 -20.18
N LYS A 127 -5.70 -3.82 -19.22
CA LYS A 127 -5.14 -5.08 -18.69
C LYS A 127 -6.11 -5.85 -17.81
N SER A 128 -6.92 -5.16 -17.00
CA SER A 128 -7.95 -5.80 -16.18
C SER A 128 -9.00 -6.48 -17.06
N ASN A 129 -9.51 -5.79 -18.08
CA ASN A 129 -10.47 -6.36 -19.03
C ASN A 129 -9.88 -7.54 -19.80
N LYS A 130 -8.59 -7.49 -20.15
CA LYS A 130 -7.91 -8.60 -20.81
C LYS A 130 -7.84 -9.84 -19.91
N ARG A 131 -7.47 -9.68 -18.64
CA ARG A 131 -7.44 -10.80 -17.67
C ARG A 131 -8.83 -11.37 -17.38
N SER A 132 -9.86 -10.54 -17.27
CA SER A 132 -11.24 -11.00 -17.10
C SER A 132 -11.71 -11.78 -18.33
N ALA A 133 -11.41 -11.30 -19.54
CA ALA A 133 -11.71 -12.01 -20.77
C ALA A 133 -10.96 -13.35 -20.86
N ASP A 134 -9.68 -13.38 -20.48
CA ASP A 134 -8.88 -14.61 -20.47
C ASP A 134 -9.42 -15.65 -19.46
N TYR A 135 -9.85 -15.22 -18.28
CA TYR A 135 -10.51 -16.09 -17.30
C TYR A 135 -11.85 -16.62 -17.78
N PHE A 136 -12.71 -15.77 -18.36
CA PHE A 136 -13.98 -16.21 -18.94
C PHE A 136 -13.76 -17.20 -20.09
N ASN A 137 -12.85 -16.90 -21.01
CA ASN A 137 -12.53 -17.80 -22.13
C ASN A 137 -11.97 -19.15 -21.67
N THR A 138 -11.18 -19.16 -20.59
CA THR A 138 -10.64 -20.40 -20.01
C THR A 138 -11.74 -21.21 -19.32
N ALA A 139 -12.62 -20.55 -18.56
CA ALA A 139 -13.77 -21.19 -17.92
C ALA A 139 -14.77 -21.75 -18.94
N THR A 140 -15.04 -21.02 -20.03
CA THR A 140 -15.90 -21.48 -21.13
C THR A 140 -15.31 -22.70 -21.84
N ARG A 141 -14.01 -22.70 -22.15
CA ARG A 141 -13.34 -23.87 -22.75
C ARG A 141 -13.38 -25.09 -21.84
N GLN A 142 -13.20 -24.90 -20.54
CA GLN A 142 -13.33 -26.00 -19.57
C GLN A 142 -14.76 -26.54 -19.56
N PHE A 143 -15.77 -25.68 -19.55
CA PHE A 143 -17.17 -26.07 -19.58
C PHE A 143 -17.55 -26.83 -20.87
N GLU A 144 -17.10 -26.37 -22.04
CA GLU A 144 -17.28 -27.05 -23.33
C GLU A 144 -16.58 -28.43 -23.36
N THR A 145 -15.40 -28.54 -22.74
CA THR A 145 -14.68 -29.82 -22.61
C THR A 145 -15.43 -30.79 -21.68
N TYR A 146 -16.07 -30.29 -20.62
CA TYR A 146 -16.92 -31.11 -19.74
C TYR A 146 -18.20 -31.57 -20.43
N GLN A 147 -18.82 -30.75 -21.29
CA GLN A 147 -20.04 -31.13 -22.02
C GLN A 147 -19.81 -32.15 -23.14
N THR A 148 -18.59 -32.28 -23.65
CA THR A 148 -18.23 -33.28 -24.68
C THR A 148 -17.90 -34.66 -24.11
N HIS A 149 -17.89 -34.82 -22.79
CA HIS A 149 -17.61 -36.07 -22.07
C HIS A 149 -18.86 -36.63 -21.33
N ILE A 150 -20.05 -36.12 -21.66
CA ILE A 150 -21.37 -36.64 -21.24
C ILE A 150 -22.06 -37.21 -22.48
#